data_AF-A0A8T1SJH3-F1
#
_entry.id   AF-A0A8T1SJH3-F1
#
_cell.length_a   1.000
_cell.length_b   1.000
_cell.length_c   1.000
_cell.angle_alpha   90.00
_cell.angle_beta   90.00
_cell.angle_gamma   90.00
#
_symmetry.space_group_name_H-M   'P 1'
#
loop_
_entity.id
_entity.type
_entity.pdbx_description
1 polymer ?
#
loop_
_entity_poly.entity_id
_entity_poly.type
_entity_poly.pdbx_seq_one_letter_code
_entity_poly.pdbx_strand_id
1 'polypeptide(L)'
;MLQSLILENPVPSELERILQLLGSWMQSREDCLRERAVWCSILLLNFVATKIKLDEASPFTRLGHLVAVLGIRCGDPVKAVSSKAAEGVHHLVSIAWRHKIAQLDRKNVECTEQRNKEFLAAWSPTVVLNSPSRIAEVITSWH
;
A
#
# COMPACT_ATOMS: atom_id res chain seq x y z
N MET A 1 7.55 -10.73 13.53
CA MET A 1 8.48 -11.26 12.52
C MET A 1 8.57 -10.38 11.27
N LEU A 2 7.49 -10.10 10.51
CA LEU A 2 7.59 -9.14 9.39
C LEU A 2 7.71 -7.68 9.86
N GLN A 3 6.96 -7.32 10.91
CA GLN A 3 7.01 -5.99 11.51
C GLN A 3 8.38 -5.67 12.14
N SER A 4 9.12 -6.67 12.62
CA SER A 4 10.47 -6.46 13.16
C SER A 4 11.48 -6.16 12.05
N LEU A 5 11.35 -6.79 10.88
CA LEU A 5 12.23 -6.50 9.73
C LEU A 5 12.11 -5.03 9.28
N ILE A 6 10.88 -4.50 9.18
CA ILE A 6 10.69 -3.09 8.80
C ILE A 6 11.06 -2.12 9.93
N LEU A 7 11.02 -2.54 11.19
CA LEU A 7 11.50 -1.74 12.32
C LEU A 7 13.03 -1.62 12.32
N GLU A 8 13.74 -2.70 11.99
CA GLU A 8 15.20 -2.71 11.91
C GLU A 8 15.72 -1.86 10.75
N ASN A 9 14.99 -1.81 9.63
CA ASN A 9 15.37 -1.02 8.47
C ASN A 9 14.14 -0.32 7.85
N PRO A 10 13.70 0.84 8.39
CA PRO A 10 12.48 1.51 8.00
C PRO A 10 12.64 2.32 6.70
N VAL A 11 13.08 1.69 5.62
CA VAL A 11 13.22 2.30 4.30
C VAL A 11 12.14 1.78 3.35
N PRO A 12 11.64 2.57 2.38
CA PRO A 12 10.63 2.12 1.42
C PRO A 12 11.02 0.86 0.65
N SER A 13 12.29 0.73 0.27
CA SER A 13 12.78 -0.45 -0.46
C SER A 13 12.66 -1.75 0.34
N GLU A 14 12.76 -1.71 1.66
CA GLU A 14 12.59 -2.88 2.53
C GLU A 14 11.13 -3.28 2.64
N LEU A 15 10.22 -2.31 2.76
CA LEU A 15 8.78 -2.56 2.67
C LEU A 15 8.43 -3.20 1.31
N GLU A 16 8.94 -2.64 0.22
CA GLU A 16 8.71 -3.17 -1.13
C GLU A 16 9.24 -4.60 -1.27
N ARG A 17 10.43 -4.89 -0.72
CA ARG A 17 11.04 -6.22 -0.74
C ARG A 17 10.19 -7.25 0.00
N ILE A 18 9.69 -6.91 1.18
CA ILE A 18 8.83 -7.81 1.96
C ILE A 18 7.52 -8.08 1.21
N LEU A 19 6.89 -7.04 0.65
CA LEU A 19 5.64 -7.21 -0.11
C LEU A 19 5.85 -8.01 -1.41
N GLN A 20 6.99 -7.88 -2.07
CA GLN A 20 7.34 -8.71 -3.24
C GLN A 20 7.45 -10.19 -2.90
N LEU A 21 8.05 -10.53 -1.75
CA LEU A 21 8.11 -11.92 -1.29
C LEU A 21 6.71 -12.50 -1.06
N LEU A 22 5.78 -11.70 -0.54
CA LEU A 22 4.37 -12.10 -0.41
C LEU A 22 3.66 -12.19 -1.76
N GLY A 23 4.12 -11.42 -2.76
CA GLY A 23 3.55 -11.35 -4.11
C GLY A 23 3.45 -12.70 -4.82
N SER A 24 4.43 -13.59 -4.66
CA SER A 24 4.37 -14.93 -5.26
C SER A 24 3.22 -15.77 -4.70
N TRP A 25 2.92 -15.65 -3.40
CA TRP A 25 1.81 -16.36 -2.78
C TRP A 25 0.46 -15.72 -3.06
N MET A 26 0.41 -14.39 -3.23
CA MET A 26 -0.79 -13.68 -3.69
C MET A 26 -1.24 -14.14 -5.09
N GLN A 27 -0.34 -14.70 -5.90
CA GLN A 27 -0.64 -15.22 -7.24
C GLN A 27 -0.88 -16.74 -7.27
N SER A 28 -0.88 -17.42 -6.11
CA SER A 28 -1.11 -18.86 -6.03
C SER A 28 -2.51 -19.26 -6.53
N ARG A 29 -2.65 -20.47 -7.09
CA ARG A 29 -3.98 -21.04 -7.37
C ARG A 29 -4.72 -21.46 -6.10
N GLU A 30 -4.00 -21.68 -5.01
CA GLU A 30 -4.55 -22.06 -3.72
C GLU A 30 -5.15 -20.86 -2.99
N ASP A 31 -6.46 -20.88 -2.76
CA ASP A 31 -7.21 -19.81 -2.11
C ASP A 31 -6.63 -19.47 -0.72
N CYS A 32 -6.29 -20.50 0.06
CA CYS A 32 -5.73 -20.33 1.40
C CYS A 32 -4.36 -19.62 1.40
N LEU A 33 -3.54 -19.86 0.37
CA LEU A 33 -2.23 -19.20 0.24
C LEU A 33 -2.39 -17.76 -0.20
N ARG A 34 -3.29 -17.48 -1.16
CA ARG A 34 -3.61 -16.11 -1.56
C ARG A 34 -4.15 -15.30 -0.40
N GLU A 35 -5.14 -15.84 0.31
CA GLU A 35 -5.76 -15.17 1.44
C GLU A 35 -4.75 -14.86 2.54
N ARG A 36 -3.92 -15.84 2.92
CA ARG A 36 -2.87 -15.63 3.92
C ARG A 36 -1.88 -14.54 3.47
N ALA A 37 -1.45 -14.56 2.22
CA ALA A 37 -0.49 -13.59 1.70
C ALA A 37 -1.06 -12.16 1.65
N VAL A 38 -2.31 -12.00 1.23
CA VAL A 38 -3.01 -10.71 1.24
C VAL A 38 -3.20 -10.21 2.67
N TRP A 39 -3.64 -11.07 3.59
CA TRP A 39 -3.76 -10.73 5.01
C TRP A 39 -2.43 -10.28 5.64
N CYS A 40 -1.35 -11.02 5.41
CA CYS A 40 -0.02 -10.65 5.91
C CYS A 40 0.43 -9.29 5.37
N SER A 41 0.14 -9.01 4.09
CA SER A 41 0.48 -7.74 3.45
C SER A 41 -0.26 -6.57 4.12
N ILE A 42 -1.55 -6.74 4.43
CA ILE A 42 -2.35 -5.69 5.08
C ILE A 42 -1.92 -5.45 6.51
N LEU A 43 -1.63 -6.50 7.27
CA LEU A 43 -1.13 -6.34 8.65
C LEU A 43 0.18 -5.57 8.68
N LEU A 44 1.08 -5.82 7.71
CA LEU A 44 2.31 -5.07 7.56
C LEU A 44 2.05 -3.61 7.13
N LEU A 45 1.23 -3.41 6.10
CA LEU A 45 0.90 -2.08 5.58
C LEU A 45 0.20 -1.23 6.64
N ASN A 46 -0.77 -1.77 7.36
CA ASN A 46 -1.44 -1.06 8.45
C ASN A 46 -0.44 -0.71 9.57
N PHE A 47 0.45 -1.64 9.93
CA PHE A 47 1.50 -1.37 10.91
C PHE A 47 2.43 -0.23 10.47
N VAL A 48 2.92 -0.26 9.22
CA VAL A 48 3.73 0.84 8.68
C VAL A 48 2.93 2.14 8.68
N ALA A 49 1.67 2.09 8.24
CA ALA A 49 0.83 3.26 8.13
C ALA A 49 0.55 3.94 9.48
N THR A 50 0.60 3.20 10.59
CA THR A 50 0.20 3.68 11.93
C THR A 50 1.37 3.85 12.89
N LYS A 51 2.47 3.11 12.72
CA LYS A 51 3.55 3.02 13.72
C LYS A 51 4.93 3.37 13.19
N ILE A 52 5.14 3.40 11.87
CA ILE A 52 6.48 3.56 11.29
C ILE A 52 6.57 4.84 10.48
N LYS A 53 7.65 5.58 10.69
CA LYS A 53 8.07 6.65 9.81
C LYS A 53 9.16 6.12 8.89
N LEU A 54 8.87 6.01 7.60
CA LEU A 54 9.85 5.56 6.61
C LEU A 54 10.89 6.65 6.34
N ASP A 55 12.10 6.24 5.97
CA ASP A 55 13.18 7.13 5.56
C ASP A 55 12.79 7.95 4.33
N GLU A 56 12.53 9.24 4.55
CA GLU A 56 12.10 10.18 3.52
C GLU A 56 13.16 10.40 2.43
N ALA A 57 14.45 10.11 2.67
CA ALA A 57 15.50 10.31 1.68
C ALA A 57 15.46 9.29 0.54
N SER A 58 14.89 8.11 0.77
CA SER A 58 14.79 7.05 -0.23
C SER A 58 13.41 7.04 -0.91
N PRO A 59 13.34 6.91 -2.25
CA PRO A 59 12.06 6.85 -2.96
C PRO A 59 11.48 5.43 -2.98
N PHE A 60 10.18 5.34 -3.24
CA PHE A 60 9.56 4.09 -3.69
C PHE A 60 9.98 3.81 -5.15
N THR A 61 10.40 2.58 -5.44
CA THR A 61 10.86 2.17 -6.79
C THR A 61 9.88 1.27 -7.51
N ARG A 62 9.01 0.58 -6.75
CA ARG A 62 8.11 -0.49 -7.22
C ARG A 62 6.69 -0.32 -6.72
N LEU A 63 6.32 0.89 -6.31
CA LEU A 63 4.96 1.22 -5.89
C LEU A 63 3.91 0.80 -6.92
N GLY A 64 4.09 1.20 -8.19
CA GLY A 64 3.13 0.87 -9.26
C GLY A 64 2.95 -0.65 -9.44
N HIS A 65 4.04 -1.41 -9.36
CA HIS A 65 3.99 -2.87 -9.42
C HIS A 65 3.21 -3.47 -8.25
N LEU A 66 3.49 -3.03 -7.02
CA LEU A 66 2.82 -3.54 -5.82
C LEU A 66 1.33 -3.18 -5.80
N VAL A 67 0.99 -1.95 -6.21
CA VAL A 67 -0.38 -1.50 -6.39
C VAL A 67 -1.09 -2.36 -7.43
N ALA A 68 -0.44 -2.71 -8.54
CA ALA A 68 -1.01 -3.61 -9.54
C ALA A 68 -1.24 -5.03 -9.01
N VAL A 69 -0.28 -5.61 -8.27
CA VAL A 69 -0.40 -6.95 -7.68
C VAL A 69 -1.60 -7.04 -6.72
N LEU A 70 -1.73 -6.06 -5.82
CA LEU A 70 -2.89 -5.98 -4.92
C LEU A 70 -4.18 -5.63 -5.68
N GLY A 71 -4.10 -4.72 -6.65
CA GLY A 71 -5.25 -4.29 -7.47
C GLY A 71 -5.89 -5.44 -8.24
N ILE A 72 -5.09 -6.35 -8.81
CA ILE A 72 -5.60 -7.56 -9.47
C ILE A 72 -6.40 -8.43 -8.48
N ARG A 73 -5.96 -8.49 -7.21
CA ARG A 73 -6.66 -9.27 -6.17
C ARG A 73 -7.99 -8.64 -5.75
N CYS A 74 -8.26 -7.37 -6.03
CA CYS A 74 -9.59 -6.79 -5.81
C CYS A 74 -10.69 -7.49 -6.61
N GLY A 75 -10.35 -8.20 -7.69
CA GLY A 75 -11.27 -9.05 -8.46
C GLY A 75 -11.24 -10.54 -8.09
N ASP A 76 -10.63 -10.92 -6.96
CA ASP A 76 -10.52 -12.33 -6.56
C ASP A 76 -11.91 -12.95 -6.27
N PRO A 77 -12.17 -14.20 -6.71
CA PRO A 77 -13.44 -14.89 -6.45
C PRO A 77 -13.71 -15.08 -4.95
N VAL A 78 -12.66 -15.16 -4.12
CA VAL A 78 -12.81 -15.23 -2.67
C VAL A 78 -13.03 -13.82 -2.13
N LYS A 79 -14.24 -13.55 -1.64
CA LYS A 79 -14.65 -12.21 -1.14
C LYS A 79 -13.73 -11.65 -0.05
N ALA A 80 -13.20 -12.51 0.82
CA ALA A 80 -12.25 -12.10 1.84
C ALA A 80 -10.97 -11.55 1.21
N VAL A 81 -10.44 -12.22 0.17
CA VAL A 81 -9.24 -11.81 -0.56
C VAL A 81 -9.47 -10.48 -1.27
N SER A 82 -10.57 -10.32 -2.00
CA SER A 82 -10.86 -9.08 -2.74
C SER A 82 -11.09 -7.87 -1.83
N SER A 83 -11.87 -8.03 -0.77
CA SER A 83 -12.09 -6.97 0.21
C SER A 83 -10.77 -6.55 0.88
N LYS A 84 -9.95 -7.53 1.25
CA LYS A 84 -8.67 -7.28 1.93
C LYS A 84 -7.66 -6.66 0.97
N ALA A 85 -7.60 -7.10 -0.27
CA ALA A 85 -6.74 -6.51 -1.29
C ALA A 85 -7.03 -5.02 -1.50
N ALA A 86 -8.30 -4.61 -1.53
CA ALA A 86 -8.69 -3.21 -1.64
C ALA A 86 -8.22 -2.38 -0.43
N GLU A 87 -8.31 -2.92 0.78
CA GLU A 87 -7.75 -2.32 2.01
C GLU A 87 -6.21 -2.20 1.92
N GLY A 88 -5.54 -3.23 1.39
CA GLY A 88 -4.11 -3.22 1.13
C GLY A 88 -3.68 -2.13 0.15
N VAL A 89 -4.38 -1.99 -0.98
CA VAL A 89 -4.14 -0.90 -1.95
C VAL A 89 -4.31 0.45 -1.25
N HIS A 90 -5.40 0.64 -0.50
CA HIS A 90 -5.63 1.87 0.24
C HIS A 90 -4.46 2.21 1.17
N HIS A 91 -4.00 1.28 2.01
CA HIS A 91 -2.86 1.53 2.90
C HIS A 91 -1.56 1.82 2.14
N LEU A 92 -1.25 1.06 1.09
CA LEU A 92 -0.04 1.25 0.31
C LEU A 92 0.02 2.64 -0.34
N VAL A 93 -1.09 3.07 -0.96
CA VAL A 93 -1.20 4.40 -1.55
C VAL A 93 -1.13 5.48 -0.47
N SER A 94 -1.74 5.26 0.70
CA SER A 94 -1.70 6.18 1.84
C SER A 94 -0.29 6.39 2.39
N ILE A 95 0.50 5.31 2.50
CA ILE A 95 1.90 5.37 2.94
C ILE A 95 2.70 6.15 1.93
N ALA A 96 2.61 5.77 0.65
CA ALA A 96 3.36 6.40 -0.41
C ALA A 96 3.01 7.90 -0.49
N TRP A 97 1.74 8.26 -0.48
CA TRP A 97 1.32 9.65 -0.59
C TRP A 97 1.87 10.52 0.55
N ARG A 98 1.78 10.05 1.80
CA ARG A 98 2.41 10.72 2.96
C ARG A 98 3.92 10.85 2.80
N HIS A 99 4.58 9.81 2.27
CA HIS A 99 6.01 9.82 1.98
C HIS A 99 6.39 10.89 0.96
N LYS A 100 5.67 10.95 -0.16
CA LYS A 100 5.88 11.95 -1.23
C LYS A 100 5.70 13.37 -0.70
N ILE A 101 4.70 13.59 0.15
CA ILE A 101 4.48 14.91 0.72
C ILE A 101 5.56 15.28 1.73
N ALA A 102 6.00 14.36 2.58
CA ALA A 102 7.10 14.61 3.52
C ALA A 102 8.41 15.01 2.80
N GLN A 103 8.67 14.46 1.61
CA GLN A 103 9.77 14.89 0.75
C GLN A 103 9.61 16.31 0.21
N LEU A 104 8.38 16.73 -0.12
CA LEU A 104 8.08 18.04 -0.71
C LEU A 104 7.98 19.16 0.34
N ASP A 105 7.46 18.85 1.53
CA ASP A 105 6.93 19.86 2.45
C ASP A 105 7.75 20.02 3.74
N ARG A 106 9.06 20.31 3.61
CA ARG A 106 9.91 20.70 4.75
C ARG A 106 9.48 22.00 5.45
N LYS A 107 8.45 22.71 4.95
CA LYS A 107 8.08 24.05 5.43
C LYS A 107 6.62 24.21 5.92
N ASN A 108 5.67 23.31 5.61
CA ASN A 108 4.27 23.53 6.03
C ASN A 108 3.46 22.25 6.38
N VAL A 109 3.62 21.77 7.61
CA VAL A 109 3.03 20.51 8.10
C VAL A 109 1.48 20.49 8.08
N GLU A 110 0.82 21.62 8.37
CA GLU A 110 -0.63 21.69 8.57
C GLU A 110 -1.43 21.61 7.25
N CYS A 111 -0.96 22.30 6.19
CA CYS A 111 -1.57 22.22 4.84
C CYS A 111 -1.42 20.81 4.25
N THR A 112 -0.30 20.16 4.55
CA THR A 112 0.01 18.78 4.18
C THR A 112 -0.95 17.77 4.79
N GLU A 113 -1.27 17.89 6.08
CA GLU A 113 -2.20 16.98 6.74
C GLU A 113 -3.63 17.09 6.19
N GLN A 114 -4.07 18.30 5.84
CA GLN A 114 -5.39 18.52 5.26
C GLN A 114 -5.51 17.91 3.85
N ARG A 115 -4.53 18.15 2.98
CA ARG A 115 -4.46 17.51 1.64
C ARG A 115 -4.40 15.99 1.72
N ASN A 116 -3.69 15.45 2.71
CA ASN A 116 -3.68 14.01 2.98
C ASN A 116 -5.07 13.49 3.32
N LYS A 117 -5.79 14.13 4.24
CA LYS A 117 -7.14 13.71 4.64
C LYS A 117 -8.12 13.75 3.46
N GLU A 118 -8.09 14.79 2.64
CA GLU A 118 -8.95 14.93 1.46
C GLU A 118 -8.68 13.86 0.41
N PHE A 119 -7.41 13.60 0.11
CA PHE A 119 -7.03 12.55 -0.85
C PHE A 119 -7.44 11.16 -0.34
N LEU A 120 -7.17 10.85 0.93
CA LEU A 120 -7.52 9.56 1.54
C LEU A 120 -9.02 9.33 1.65
N ALA A 121 -9.80 10.39 1.92
CA ALA A 121 -11.25 10.33 1.90
C ALA A 121 -11.81 9.99 0.51
N ALA A 122 -11.17 10.50 -0.55
CA ALA A 122 -11.54 10.18 -1.94
C ALA A 122 -11.12 8.76 -2.37
N TRP A 123 -10.22 8.11 -1.61
CA TRP A 123 -9.58 6.83 -1.91
C TRP A 123 -9.89 5.73 -0.89
N SER A 124 -11.12 5.67 -0.38
CA SER A 124 -11.51 4.64 0.59
C SER A 124 -11.43 3.21 0.01
N PRO A 125 -11.26 2.17 0.85
CA PRO A 125 -11.23 0.78 0.38
C PRO A 125 -12.47 0.37 -0.42
N THR A 126 -13.64 0.91 -0.08
CA THR A 126 -14.89 0.66 -0.83
C THR A 126 -14.86 1.25 -2.23
N VAL A 127 -14.27 2.44 -2.40
CA VAL A 127 -14.06 3.07 -3.70
C VAL A 127 -13.08 2.26 -4.54
N VAL A 128 -11.97 1.79 -3.94
CA VAL A 128 -10.99 0.94 -4.63
C VAL A 128 -11.64 -0.35 -5.13
N LEU A 129 -12.44 -0.99 -4.29
CA LEU A 129 -13.14 -2.23 -4.63
C LEU A 129 -14.16 -2.03 -5.76
N ASN A 130 -14.91 -0.92 -5.73
CA ASN A 130 -15.98 -0.62 -6.68
C ASN A 130 -15.51 0.06 -7.97
N SER A 131 -14.25 0.50 -8.04
CA SER A 131 -13.71 1.24 -9.20
C SER A 131 -12.23 0.92 -9.43
N PRO A 132 -11.89 -0.33 -9.81
CA PRO A 132 -10.50 -0.74 -10.02
C PRO A 132 -9.78 0.03 -11.15
N SER A 133 -10.51 0.66 -12.07
CA SER A 133 -9.93 1.55 -13.10
C SER A 133 -9.24 2.79 -12.51
N ARG A 134 -9.70 3.29 -11.36
CA ARG A 134 -9.08 4.44 -10.69
C ARG A 134 -7.68 4.13 -10.20
N ILE A 135 -7.33 2.85 -10.01
CA ILE A 135 -5.97 2.41 -9.62
C ILE A 135 -4.93 2.92 -10.63
N ALA A 136 -5.30 3.05 -11.90
CA ALA A 136 -4.43 3.60 -12.94
C ALA A 136 -4.07 5.09 -12.70
N GLU A 137 -4.95 5.89 -12.09
CA GLU A 137 -4.71 7.31 -11.78
C GLU A 137 -3.60 7.49 -10.72
N VAL A 138 -3.50 6.53 -9.79
CA VAL A 138 -2.39 6.51 -8.84
C VAL A 138 -1.10 6.15 -9.56
N ILE A 139 -1.11 5.20 -10.48
CA ILE A 139 0.12 4.82 -11.19
C ILE A 139 0.65 6.00 -12.03
N THR A 140 -0.24 6.77 -12.67
CA THR A 140 0.16 7.91 -13.51
C THR A 140 0.59 9.15 -12.73
N SER A 141 0.07 9.38 -11.51
CA SER A 141 0.45 10.53 -10.67
C SER A 141 1.81 10.40 -9.97
N TRP A 142 2.49 9.26 -10.15
CA TRP A 142 3.76 8.91 -9.52
C TRP A 142 4.96 8.90 -10.49
N HIS A 143 4.74 9.18 -11.78
CA HIS A 143 5.77 9.57 -12.75
C HIS A 143 5.74 11.09 -12.96
#